data_AF-A0A417XZK3-F1
#
_entry.id   AF-A0A417XZK3-F1
#
_cell.length_a   1.000
_cell.length_b   1.000
_cell.length_c   1.000
_cell.angle_alpha   90.00
_cell.angle_beta   90.00
_cell.angle_gamma   90.00
#
_symmetry.space_group_name_H-M   'P 1'
#
loop_
_entity.id
_entity.type
_entity.pdbx_description
1 polymer ?
#
loop_
_entity_poly.entity_id
_entity_poly.type
_entity_poly.pdbx_seq_one_letter_code
_entity_poly.pdbx_strand_id
1 'polypeptide(L)'
;MIGAGTAGEWIHFLDARDAVDAISELTRMVQRLDDASDEVTGVLYTLSGSPSCDVEEILRVARAATYEAIGLLSSVITRIRLDNPDAA
;
A
#
# COMPACT_ATOMS: atom_id res chain seq x y z
N MET A 1 -17.35 7.54 7.04
CA MET A 1 -17.04 6.31 6.29
C MET A 1 -16.51 6.78 4.94
N ILE A 2 -15.20 6.73 4.71
CA ILE A 2 -14.65 7.06 3.39
C ILE A 2 -15.04 5.88 2.50
N GLY A 3 -15.96 6.11 1.55
CA GLY A 3 -16.44 5.04 0.67
C GLY A 3 -15.29 4.51 -0.18
N ALA A 4 -15.09 3.20 -0.19
CA ALA A 4 -14.12 2.58 -1.09
C ALA A 4 -14.55 2.86 -2.54
N GLY A 5 -13.74 3.63 -3.27
CA GLY A 5 -13.98 3.94 -4.69
C GLY A 5 -14.19 2.68 -5.52
N THR A 6 -15.10 2.75 -6.48
CA THR A 6 -15.42 1.70 -7.46
C THR A 6 -14.22 1.37 -8.36
N ALA A 7 -14.21 0.20 -8.98
CA ALA A 7 -13.14 -0.17 -9.92
C ALA A 7 -12.98 0.86 -11.06
N GLY A 8 -14.09 1.36 -11.60
CA GLY A 8 -14.07 2.41 -12.63
C GLY A 8 -13.48 3.74 -12.14
N GLU A 9 -13.79 4.16 -10.92
CA GLU A 9 -13.19 5.36 -10.31
C GLU A 9 -11.68 5.22 -10.14
N TRP A 10 -11.19 4.03 -9.76
CA TRP A 10 -9.75 3.76 -9.65
C TRP A 10 -9.04 3.71 -10.99
N ILE A 11 -9.62 3.06 -12.01
CA ILE A 11 -9.06 3.04 -13.36
C ILE A 11 -8.97 4.46 -13.91
N HIS A 12 -10.02 5.27 -13.73
CA HIS A 12 -10.03 6.66 -14.14
C HIS A 12 -9.02 7.53 -13.37
N PHE A 13 -8.94 7.36 -12.04
CA PHE A 13 -8.00 8.09 -11.19
C PHE A 13 -6.54 7.82 -11.57
N LEU A 14 -6.22 6.57 -11.92
CA LEU A 14 -4.88 6.16 -12.33
C LEU A 14 -4.54 6.56 -13.78
N ASP A 15 -5.48 7.16 -14.53
CA ASP A 15 -5.37 7.40 -15.97
C ASP A 15 -4.97 6.12 -16.74
N ALA A 16 -5.46 4.98 -16.27
CA ALA A 16 -5.10 3.67 -16.80
C ALA A 16 -5.94 3.33 -18.03
N ARG A 17 -5.33 2.69 -19.03
CA ARG A 17 -6.03 2.33 -20.28
C ARG A 17 -7.08 1.26 -20.08
N ASP A 18 -6.82 0.33 -19.17
CA ASP A 18 -7.67 -0.79 -18.84
C ASP A 18 -7.41 -1.28 -17.40
N ALA A 19 -8.14 -2.32 -16.99
CA ALA A 19 -8.00 -2.90 -15.65
C ALA A 19 -6.62 -3.52 -15.40
N VAL A 20 -5.94 -4.06 -16.42
CA VAL A 20 -4.61 -4.68 -16.27
C VAL A 20 -3.55 -3.61 -16.01
N ASP A 21 -3.64 -2.49 -16.72
CA ASP A 21 -2.80 -1.30 -16.55
C ASP A 21 -2.98 -0.73 -15.12
N ALA A 22 -4.24 -0.59 -14.66
CA ALA A 22 -4.56 -0.13 -13.31
C ALA A 22 -4.01 -1.08 -12.21
N ILE A 23 -4.22 -2.40 -12.36
CA ILE A 23 -3.68 -3.40 -11.44
C ILE A 23 -2.15 -3.33 -11.38
N SER A 24 -1.51 -3.14 -12.53
CA SER A 24 -0.05 -3.05 -12.61
C SER A 24 0.49 -1.84 -11.85
N GLU A 25 -0.12 -0.67 -12.00
CA GLU A 25 0.29 0.53 -11.26
C GLU A 25 0.05 0.38 -9.76
N LEU A 26 -1.10 -0.14 -9.33
CA LEU A 26 -1.39 -0.40 -7.92
C LEU A 26 -0.42 -1.41 -7.32
N THR A 27 -0.06 -2.46 -8.07
CA THR A 27 0.92 -3.46 -7.62
C THR A 27 2.30 -2.83 -7.43
N ARG A 28 2.72 -1.93 -8.33
CA ARG A 28 3.96 -1.17 -8.16
C ARG A 28 3.92 -0.28 -6.92
N MET A 29 2.79 0.36 -6.62
CA MET A 29 2.65 1.15 -5.40
C MET A 29 2.73 0.29 -4.14
N VAL A 30 2.07 -0.88 -4.15
CA VAL A 30 2.17 -1.86 -3.06
C VAL A 30 3.62 -2.28 -2.84
N GLN A 31 4.34 -2.65 -3.91
CA GLN A 31 5.75 -3.04 -3.80
C GLN A 31 6.62 -1.92 -3.21
N ARG A 32 6.42 -0.68 -3.66
CA ARG A 32 7.17 0.47 -3.13
C ARG A 32 6.91 0.74 -1.64
N LEU A 33 5.68 0.49 -1.18
CA LEU A 33 5.34 0.61 0.24
C LEU A 33 5.93 -0.55 1.05
N ASP A 34 5.95 -1.75 0.49
CA ASP A 34 6.57 -2.93 1.11
C ASP A 34 8.08 -2.71 1.29
N ASP A 35 8.76 -2.28 0.22
CA ASP A 35 10.19 -1.92 0.25
C ASP A 35 10.47 -0.83 1.31
N ALA A 36 9.61 0.20 1.40
CA ALA A 36 9.75 1.25 2.41
C ALA A 36 9.53 0.73 3.85
N SER A 37 8.63 -0.25 4.04
CA SER A 37 8.39 -0.89 5.32
C SER A 37 9.58 -1.73 5.78
N ASP A 38 10.27 -2.38 4.84
CA ASP A 38 11.49 -3.14 5.10
C ASP A 38 12.63 -2.21 5.56
N GLU A 39 12.79 -1.06 4.89
CA GLU A 39 13.77 -0.04 5.30
C GLU A 39 13.48 0.49 6.72
N VAL A 40 12.22 0.85 7.01
CA VAL A 40 11.79 1.28 8.36
C VAL A 40 12.06 0.19 9.38
N THR A 41 11.82 -1.07 9.02
CA THR A 41 12.09 -2.22 9.89
C THR A 41 13.59 -2.37 10.16
N GLY A 42 14.46 -2.19 9.15
CA GLY A 42 15.91 -2.17 9.33
C GLY A 42 16.39 -1.08 10.29
N VAL A 43 15.82 0.13 10.19
CA VAL A 43 16.12 1.23 11.13
C VAL A 43 15.64 0.89 12.54
N LEU A 44 14.42 0.35 12.70
CA LEU A 44 13.90 -0.08 13.99
C LEU A 44 14.77 -1.15 14.66
N TYR A 45 15.29 -2.11 13.88
CA TYR A 45 16.23 -3.10 14.40
C TYR A 45 17.52 -2.45 14.93
N THR A 46 18.03 -1.44 14.22
CA THR A 46 19.24 -0.70 14.61
C THR A 46 19.00 0.16 15.86
N LEU A 47 17.81 0.72 16.01
CA LEU A 47 17.42 1.55 17.16
C LEU A 47 16.92 0.74 18.36
N SER A 48 16.86 -0.59 18.27
CA SER A 48 16.42 -1.43 19.37
C SER A 48 17.30 -1.22 20.61
N GLY A 49 16.70 -0.72 21.70
CA GLY A 49 17.41 -0.38 22.93
C GLY A 49 18.09 0.99 22.92
N SER A 50 17.78 1.85 21.94
CA SER A 50 18.27 3.23 21.95
C SER A 50 17.68 4.03 23.12
N PRO A 51 18.41 5.02 23.66
CA PRO A 51 17.93 5.84 24.76
C PRO A 51 16.80 6.82 24.37
N SER A 52 16.52 6.99 23.07
CA SER A 52 15.45 7.86 22.57
C SER A 52 14.28 7.00 22.08
N CYS A 53 13.32 6.77 22.97
CA CYS A 53 12.10 6.01 22.68
C CYS A 53 11.21 6.67 21.63
N ASP A 54 11.25 8.00 21.52
CA ASP A 54 10.33 8.76 20.66
C ASP A 54 10.54 8.45 19.17
N VAL A 55 11.80 8.30 18.75
CA VAL A 55 12.12 7.97 17.35
C VAL A 55 11.64 6.55 17.03
N GLU A 56 11.83 5.60 17.94
CA GLU A 56 11.36 4.23 17.78
C GLU A 56 9.83 4.16 17.71
N GLU A 57 9.13 4.91 18.56
CA GLU A 57 7.67 4.98 18.55
C GLU A 57 7.13 5.54 17.24
N ILE A 58 7.69 6.66 16.75
CA ILE A 58 7.30 7.28 15.47
C ILE A 58 7.50 6.29 14.32
N LEU A 59 8.62 5.57 14.28
CA LEU A 59 8.89 4.59 13.23
C LEU A 59 7.96 3.37 13.31
N ARG A 60 7.56 2.93 14.51
CA ARG A 60 6.55 1.88 14.68
C ARG A 60 5.19 2.32 14.15
N VAL A 61 4.78 3.57 14.41
CA VAL A 61 3.54 4.16 13.87
C VAL A 61 3.62 4.24 12.34
N ALA A 62 4.72 4.73 11.79
CA ALA A 62 4.93 4.81 10.35
C ALA A 62 4.81 3.42 9.69
N ARG A 63 5.47 2.40 10.26
CA ARG A 63 5.38 1.02 9.77
C ARG A 63 3.94 0.48 9.79
N ALA A 64 3.21 0.71 10.88
CA ALA A 64 1.82 0.28 10.99
C ALA A 64 0.92 0.95 9.94
N ALA A 65 1.08 2.25 9.73
CA ALA A 65 0.34 3.00 8.70
C ALA A 65 0.69 2.53 7.28
N THR A 66 1.95 2.19 7.01
CA THR A 66 2.38 1.63 5.72
C THR A 66 1.70 0.28 5.45
N TYR A 67 1.64 -0.62 6.45
CA TYR A 67 0.93 -1.89 6.28
C TYR A 67 -0.58 -1.71 6.06
N GLU A 68 -1.20 -0.75 6.74
CA GLU A 68 -2.61 -0.43 6.51
C GLU A 68 -2.83 0.07 5.07
N ALA A 69 -1.96 0.96 4.58
CA ALA A 69 -2.01 1.44 3.20
C ALA A 69 -1.84 0.30 2.17
N ILE A 70 -0.91 -0.63 2.40
CA ILE A 70 -0.74 -1.84 1.57
C ILE A 70 -2.02 -2.67 1.54
N GLY A 71 -2.65 -2.88 2.69
CA GLY A 71 -3.91 -3.63 2.80
C GLY A 71 -5.05 -2.97 2.03
N LEU A 72 -5.16 -1.64 2.12
CA LEU A 72 -6.17 -0.87 1.39
C LEU A 72 -5.94 -0.95 -0.14
N LEU A 73 -4.72 -0.75 -0.62
CA LEU A 73 -4.40 -0.87 -2.04
C LEU A 73 -4.60 -2.31 -2.57
N SER A 74 -4.23 -3.32 -1.79
CA SER A 74 -4.45 -4.73 -2.15
C SER A 74 -5.93 -5.07 -2.25
N SER A 75 -6.77 -4.45 -1.40
CA SER A 75 -8.22 -4.57 -1.47
C SER A 75 -8.79 -3.94 -2.75
N VAL A 76 -8.24 -2.81 -3.19
CA VAL A 76 -8.59 -2.18 -4.47
C VAL A 76 -8.22 -3.08 -5.65
N ILE A 77 -7.01 -3.65 -5.66
CA ILE A 77 -6.57 -4.61 -6.69
C ILE A 77 -7.56 -5.79 -6.77
N THR A 78 -7.91 -6.36 -5.62
CA THR A 78 -8.86 -7.48 -5.53
C THR A 78 -10.22 -7.10 -6.11
N ARG A 79 -10.71 -5.90 -5.79
CA ARG A 79 -11.97 -5.38 -6.35
C ARG A 79 -11.91 -5.23 -7.86
N ILE A 80 -10.86 -4.63 -8.41
CA ILE A 80 -10.72 -4.46 -9.86
C ILE A 80 -10.72 -5.82 -10.57
N ARG A 81 -10.04 -6.83 -10.01
CA ARG A 81 -10.06 -8.21 -10.54
C ARG A 81 -11.44 -8.86 -10.51
N LEU A 82 -12.18 -8.68 -9.41
CA LEU A 82 -13.54 -9.22 -9.29
C LEU A 82 -14.51 -8.56 -10.28
N ASP A 83 -14.38 -7.25 -10.48
CA ASP A 83 -15.21 -6.48 -11.40
C ASP A 83 -14.80 -6.69 -12.88
N ASN A 84 -13.58 -7.19 -13.14
CA ASN A 84 -13.01 -7.42 -14.47
C ASN A 84 -12.32 -8.81 -14.54
N PRO A 85 -13.08 -9.91 -14.66
CA PRO A 85 -12.52 -11.27 -14.59
C PRO A 85 -11.55 -11.60 -15.73
N ASP A 86 -11.66 -10.90 -16.87
CA ASP A 86 -10.75 -11.05 -18.02
C ASP A 86 -9.39 -10.34 -17.82
N ALA A 87 -9.23 -9.58 -16.73
CA ALA A 87 -8.00 -8.88 -16.36
C ALA A 87 -7.16 -9.62 -15.31
N ALA A 88 -7.49 -10.89 -15.02
CA ALA A 88 -6.86 -11.73 -14.01
C ALA A 88 -5.53 -12.36 -14.45
#